data_AF-A0A934FYL1-F1
#
_entry.id   AF-A0A934FYL1-F1
#
_cell.length_a   1.000
_cell.length_b   1.000
_cell.length_c   1.000
_cell.angle_alpha   90.00
_cell.angle_beta   90.00
_cell.angle_gamma   90.00
#
_symmetry.space_group_name_H-M   'P 1'
#
loop_
_entity.id
_entity.type
_entity.pdbx_description
1 polymer ?
#
loop_
_entity_poly.entity_id
_entity_poly.type
_entity_poly.pdbx_seq_one_letter_code
_entity_poly.pdbx_strand_id
1 'polypeptide(L)'
;MAIISFDKDALIDYAPEYGGNRDSENPCVVRLRFVPYSKVQQYSRLIALRNKDAKSDVTKAIEAAQAIQKKQFVESVESVSGFFVAGQEVKDPAEFYETADTDLILEIIRAMESSARLTEGQRKNS
;
A
#
# COMPACT_ATOMS: atom_id res chain seq x y z
N MET A 1 17.25 -28.48 0.74
CA MET A 1 17.73 -27.23 0.13
C MET A 1 16.71 -26.83 -0.92
N ALA A 2 15.76 -25.96 -0.57
CA ALA A 2 14.74 -25.51 -1.51
C ALA A 2 15.22 -24.21 -2.13
N ILE A 3 15.45 -24.21 -3.45
CA ILE A 3 15.58 -22.97 -4.21
C ILE A 3 14.17 -22.36 -4.21
N ILE A 4 13.89 -21.45 -3.27
CA ILE A 4 12.68 -20.64 -3.33
C ILE A 4 12.91 -19.65 -4.47
N SER A 5 12.49 -20.02 -5.68
CA SER A 5 12.41 -19.10 -6.80
C SER A 5 11.39 -18.04 -6.41
N PHE A 6 11.85 -16.83 -6.12
CA PHE A 6 10.96 -15.73 -5.75
C PHE A 6 10.53 -15.04 -7.03
N ASP A 7 9.25 -15.16 -7.35
CA ASP A 7 8.67 -14.48 -8.50
C ASP A 7 8.50 -13.00 -8.16
N LYS A 8 9.19 -12.13 -8.90
CA LYS A 8 9.04 -10.67 -8.75
C LYS A 8 7.68 -10.19 -9.25
N ASP A 9 7.00 -11.04 -10.02
CA ASP A 9 5.65 -10.82 -10.53
C ASP A 9 4.59 -11.46 -9.61
N ALA A 10 4.98 -11.96 -8.44
CA ALA A 10 4.05 -12.46 -7.44
C ALA A 10 3.10 -11.33 -6.97
N LEU A 11 1.82 -11.52 -7.27
CA LEU A 11 0.73 -10.66 -6.82
C LEU A 11 0.11 -11.26 -5.55
N ILE A 12 -0.19 -10.40 -4.58
CA ILE A 12 -0.81 -10.77 -3.32
C ILE A 12 -2.22 -10.19 -3.30
N ASP A 13 -3.23 -11.06 -3.23
CA ASP A 13 -4.60 -10.62 -3.03
C ASP A 13 -4.82 -10.37 -1.53
N TYR A 14 -5.08 -9.11 -1.18
CA TYR A 14 -5.29 -8.67 0.19
C TYR A 14 -6.73 -8.18 0.38
N ALA A 15 -7.45 -8.80 1.32
CA ALA A 15 -8.77 -8.37 1.76
C ALA A 15 -8.64 -7.56 3.07
N PRO A 16 -8.82 -6.23 3.04
CA PRO A 16 -8.84 -5.41 4.25
C PRO A 16 -9.98 -5.85 5.18
N GLU A 17 -9.76 -5.69 6.48
CA GLU A 17 -10.73 -5.97 7.55
C GLU A 17 -11.69 -4.79 7.77
N TYR A 18 -11.31 -3.61 7.29
CA TYR A 18 -12.09 -2.38 7.32
C TYR A 18 -13.60 -2.62 7.15
N GLY A 19 -14.40 -2.15 8.12
CA GLY A 19 -15.86 -2.18 8.03
C GLY A 19 -16.50 -3.57 7.98
N GLY A 20 -15.82 -4.64 8.41
CA GLY A 20 -16.33 -6.02 8.30
C GLY A 20 -16.25 -6.56 6.87
N ASN A 21 -15.41 -5.96 6.02
CA ASN A 21 -15.28 -6.30 4.60
C ASN A 21 -15.02 -7.78 4.33
N ARG A 22 -14.27 -8.46 5.21
CA ARG A 22 -13.96 -9.89 5.06
C ARG A 22 -15.19 -10.81 5.20
N ASP A 23 -16.24 -10.34 5.86
CA ASP A 23 -17.48 -11.07 6.06
C ASP A 23 -18.54 -10.73 4.99
N SER A 24 -18.23 -9.82 4.06
CA SER A 24 -19.10 -9.43 2.94
C SER A 24 -19.20 -10.53 1.89
N GLU A 25 -20.37 -10.68 1.26
CA GLU A 25 -20.56 -11.58 0.10
C GLU A 25 -19.66 -11.20 -1.08
N ASN A 26 -19.35 -9.90 -1.22
CA ASN A 26 -18.41 -9.37 -2.20
C ASN A 26 -17.37 -8.52 -1.46
N PRO A 27 -16.29 -9.13 -0.94
CA PRO A 27 -15.25 -8.39 -0.24
C PRO A 27 -14.48 -7.52 -1.23
N CYS A 28 -14.14 -6.30 -0.80
CA CYS A 28 -13.09 -5.51 -1.41
C CYS A 28 -11.79 -6.31 -1.33
N VAL A 29 -11.16 -6.51 -2.49
CA VAL A 29 -9.86 -7.17 -2.63
C VAL A 29 -8.93 -6.25 -3.37
N VAL A 30 -7.78 -5.99 -2.76
CA VAL A 30 -6.71 -5.17 -3.29
C VAL A 30 -5.57 -6.09 -3.70
N ARG A 31 -5.24 -6.10 -4.99
CA ARG A 31 -4.14 -6.89 -5.53
C ARG A 31 -2.85 -6.09 -5.41
N LEU A 32 -1.94 -6.56 -4.58
CA LEU A 32 -0.69 -5.91 -4.26
C LEU A 32 0.45 -6.52 -5.07
N ARG A 33 1.28 -5.67 -5.66
CA ARG A 33 2.59 -6.04 -6.19
C ARG A 33 3.56 -6.21 -5.04
N PHE A 34 4.47 -7.16 -5.18
CA PHE A 34 5.60 -7.25 -4.25
C PHE A 34 6.46 -5.99 -4.34
N VAL A 35 6.57 -5.27 -3.22
CA VAL A 35 7.51 -4.14 -3.07
C VAL A 35 8.61 -4.55 -2.11
N PRO A 36 9.88 -4.54 -2.55
CA PRO A 36 11.01 -4.81 -1.66
C PRO A 36 11.02 -3.85 -0.47
N TYR A 37 11.39 -4.35 0.70
CA TYR A 37 11.45 -3.51 1.90
C TYR A 37 12.43 -2.33 1.75
N SER A 38 13.49 -2.47 0.94
CA SER A 38 14.37 -1.36 0.57
C SER A 38 13.65 -0.21 -0.13
N LYS A 39 12.68 -0.50 -1.00
CA LYS A 39 11.81 0.49 -1.66
C LYS A 39 10.85 1.13 -0.65
N VAL A 40 10.24 0.34 0.22
CA VAL A 40 9.40 0.86 1.33
C VAL A 40 10.20 1.86 2.18
N GLN A 41 11.42 1.49 2.59
CA GLN A 41 12.31 2.38 3.35
C GLN A 41 12.69 3.65 2.58
N GLN A 42 12.82 3.60 1.25
CA GLN A 42 13.06 4.80 0.44
C GLN A 42 11.90 5.78 0.55
N TYR A 43 10.65 5.33 0.45
CA TYR A 43 9.48 6.20 0.63
C TYR A 43 9.42 6.78 2.05
N SER A 44 9.65 5.96 3.09
CA SER A 44 9.69 6.45 4.47
C SER A 44 10.79 7.51 4.68
N ARG A 45 11.97 7.33 4.07
CA ARG A 45 13.07 8.31 4.12
C ARG A 45 12.71 9.60 3.38
N LEU A 46 12.06 9.52 2.23
CA LEU A 46 11.62 10.69 1.47
C LEU A 46 10.59 11.52 2.26
N ILE A 47 9.64 10.86 2.93
CA ILE A 47 8.69 11.51 3.82
C ILE A 47 9.42 12.20 4.99
N ALA A 48 10.36 11.51 5.63
CA ALA A 48 11.13 12.06 6.76
C ALA A 48 12.04 13.24 6.35
N LEU A 49 12.66 13.19 5.17
CA LEU A 49 13.47 14.28 4.60
C LEU A 49 12.61 15.52 4.36
N ARG A 50 11.45 15.35 3.71
CA ARG A 50 10.54 16.47 3.44
C ARG A 50 9.99 17.10 4.72
N ASN A 51 9.67 16.30 5.74
CA ASN A 51 9.25 16.81 7.04
C ASN A 51 10.37 17.58 7.78
N LYS A 52 11.65 17.23 7.55
CA LYS A 52 12.80 17.96 8.12
C LYS A 52 13.08 19.28 7.41
N ASP A 53 12.87 19.34 6.10
CA ASP A 53 13.07 20.56 5.30
C ASP A 53 11.92 21.56 5.49
N ALA A 54 10.73 21.09 5.83
CA ALA A 54 9.52 21.91 5.98
C ALA A 54 9.38 22.61 7.35
N LYS A 55 10.50 22.92 8.04
CA LYS A 55 10.52 23.58 9.36
C LYS A 55 9.76 24.91 9.43
N SER A 56 9.40 25.52 8.30
CA SER A 56 8.68 26.79 8.20
C SER A 56 7.25 26.68 7.67
N ASP A 57 6.84 25.55 7.07
CA ASP A 57 5.53 25.41 6.40
C ASP A 57 5.01 23.97 6.52
N VAL A 58 4.34 23.70 7.64
CA VAL A 58 3.80 22.39 8.00
C VAL A 58 2.80 21.88 6.97
N THR A 59 2.00 22.76 6.38
CA THR A 59 0.99 22.41 5.38
C THR A 59 1.65 21.83 4.12
N LYS A 60 2.70 22.48 3.61
CA LYS A 60 3.45 21.95 2.45
C LYS A 60 4.17 20.64 2.76
N ALA A 61 4.58 20.42 4.01
CA ALA A 61 5.17 19.16 4.44
C ALA A 61 4.17 18.00 4.30
N ILE A 62 2.93 18.23 4.78
CA ILE A 62 1.84 17.25 4.78
C ILE A 62 1.43 16.92 3.34
N GLU A 63 1.24 17.94 2.50
CA GLU A 63 0.91 17.75 1.07
C GLU A 63 1.99 16.93 0.33
N ALA A 64 3.26 17.24 0.57
CA ALA A 64 4.37 16.51 -0.03
C ALA A 64 4.45 15.05 0.48
N ALA A 65 4.19 14.81 1.76
CA ALA A 65 4.15 13.47 2.33
C ALA A 65 2.99 12.64 1.75
N GLN A 66 1.80 13.24 1.63
CA GLN A 66 0.65 12.61 0.98
C GLN A 66 0.91 12.28 -0.49
N ALA A 67 1.58 13.17 -1.23
CA ALA A 67 1.93 12.90 -2.63
C ALA A 67 2.88 11.70 -2.77
N ILE A 68 3.85 11.58 -1.86
CA ILE A 68 4.78 10.43 -1.83
C ILE A 68 4.03 9.15 -1.44
N GLN A 69 3.13 9.23 -0.46
CA GLN A 69 2.32 8.10 0.00
C GLN A 69 1.38 7.61 -1.12
N LYS A 70 0.69 8.53 -1.81
CA LYS A 70 -0.14 8.21 -2.97
C LYS A 70 0.67 7.53 -4.07
N LYS A 71 1.85 8.05 -4.37
CA LYS A 71 2.75 7.45 -5.36
C LYS A 71 3.15 6.03 -4.96
N GLN A 72 3.54 5.82 -3.70
CA GLN A 72 3.86 4.49 -3.19
C GLN A 72 2.66 3.55 -3.34
N PHE A 73 1.46 3.99 -2.96
CA PHE A 73 0.25 3.20 -3.04
C PHE A 73 -0.05 2.77 -4.48
N VAL A 74 -0.11 3.73 -5.42
CA VAL A 74 -0.45 3.48 -6.83
C VAL A 74 0.59 2.59 -7.51
N GLU A 75 1.87 2.72 -7.17
CA GLU A 75 2.92 1.84 -7.72
C GLU A 75 2.86 0.41 -7.16
N SER A 76 2.25 0.23 -5.99
CA SER A 76 2.21 -1.04 -5.27
C SER A 76 0.90 -1.80 -5.45
N VAL A 77 -0.16 -1.14 -5.89
CA VAL A 77 -1.47 -1.75 -6.12
C VAL A 77 -1.64 -1.99 -7.62
N GLU A 78 -1.85 -3.24 -8.01
CA GLU A 78 -2.14 -3.64 -9.39
C GLU A 78 -3.58 -3.30 -9.76
N SER A 79 -4.53 -3.67 -8.90
CA SER A 79 -5.95 -3.55 -9.15
C SER A 79 -6.75 -3.58 -7.86
N VAL A 80 -7.91 -2.94 -7.88
CA VAL A 80 -8.92 -3.04 -6.82
C VAL A 80 -10.17 -3.70 -7.39
N SER A 81 -10.83 -4.52 -6.59
CA SER A 81 -12.09 -5.17 -6.94
C SER A 81 -13.01 -5.16 -5.73
N GLY A 82 -14.32 -5.11 -5.97
CA GLY A 82 -15.30 -5.15 -4.88
C GLY A 82 -15.42 -3.85 -4.06
N PHE A 83 -14.81 -2.74 -4.50
CA PHE A 83 -15.02 -1.42 -3.92
C PHE A 83 -15.92 -0.56 -4.81
N PHE A 84 -16.95 0.04 -4.22
CA PHE A 84 -17.96 0.79 -4.96
C PHE A 84 -18.15 2.19 -4.38
N VAL A 85 -18.19 3.18 -5.27
CA VAL A 85 -18.49 4.58 -4.94
C VAL A 85 -19.69 5.00 -5.78
N ALA A 86 -20.75 5.48 -5.12
CA ALA A 86 -21.99 5.89 -5.79
C ALA A 86 -22.57 4.83 -6.77
N GLY A 87 -22.37 3.54 -6.47
CA GLY A 87 -22.84 2.42 -7.29
C GLY A 87 -21.93 2.04 -8.47
N GLN A 88 -20.77 2.70 -8.62
CA GLN A 88 -19.76 2.35 -9.62
C GLN A 88 -18.57 1.66 -8.96
N GLU A 89 -18.08 0.59 -9.58
CA GLU A 89 -16.90 -0.14 -9.11
C GLU A 89 -15.63 0.66 -9.44
N VAL A 90 -14.83 0.97 -8.42
CA VAL A 90 -13.53 1.61 -8.60
C VAL A 90 -12.47 0.54 -8.79
N LYS A 91 -11.83 0.56 -9.96
CA LYS A 91 -10.78 -0.41 -10.33
C LYS A 91 -9.40 0.22 -10.35
N ASP A 92 -9.35 1.53 -10.57
CA ASP A 92 -8.12 2.29 -10.67
C ASP A 92 -7.54 2.55 -9.27
N PRO A 93 -6.27 2.22 -9.01
CA PRO A 93 -5.65 2.43 -7.71
C PRO A 93 -5.54 3.91 -7.30
N ALA A 94 -5.42 4.84 -8.25
CA ALA A 94 -5.34 6.26 -7.94
C ALA A 94 -6.73 6.80 -7.56
N GLU A 95 -7.78 6.41 -8.28
CA GLU A 95 -9.17 6.72 -7.92
C GLU A 95 -9.54 6.11 -6.57
N PHE A 96 -9.14 4.87 -6.30
CA PHE A 96 -9.36 4.22 -5.00
C PHE A 96 -8.68 4.99 -3.87
N TYR A 97 -7.42 5.42 -4.05
CA TYR A 97 -6.72 6.21 -3.04
C TYR A 97 -7.42 7.54 -2.71
N GLU A 98 -8.07 8.16 -3.70
CA GLU A 98 -8.75 9.45 -3.53
C GLU A 98 -10.16 9.32 -2.94
N THR A 99 -10.82 8.19 -3.17
CA THR A 99 -12.24 7.99 -2.82
C THR A 99 -12.44 7.14 -1.57
N ALA A 100 -11.48 6.29 -1.21
CA ALA A 100 -11.54 5.47 -0.01
C ALA A 100 -11.27 6.25 1.27
N ASP A 101 -11.83 5.76 2.37
CA ASP A 101 -11.56 6.30 3.70
C ASP A 101 -10.07 6.20 4.06
N THR A 102 -9.58 7.21 4.78
CA THR A 102 -8.16 7.29 5.16
C THR A 102 -7.71 6.06 5.95
N ASP A 103 -8.57 5.51 6.82
CA ASP A 103 -8.25 4.33 7.63
C ASP A 103 -8.06 3.07 6.77
N LEU A 104 -8.88 2.90 5.73
CA LEU A 104 -8.75 1.80 4.76
C LEU A 104 -7.42 1.90 4.01
N ILE A 105 -7.07 3.10 3.54
CA ILE A 105 -5.78 3.34 2.87
C ILE A 105 -4.60 3.05 3.81
N LEU A 106 -4.68 3.49 5.07
CA LEU A 106 -3.65 3.22 6.07
C LEU A 106 -3.51 1.73 6.40
N GLU A 107 -4.63 0.99 6.44
CA GLU A 107 -4.61 -0.46 6.64
C GLU A 107 -3.83 -1.16 5.50
N ILE A 108 -4.16 -0.83 4.25
CA ILE A 108 -3.50 -1.43 3.07
C ILE A 108 -2.01 -1.10 3.05
N ILE A 109 -1.63 0.15 3.35
CA ILE A 109 -0.21 0.55 3.42
C ILE A 109 0.51 -0.26 4.50
N ARG A 110 -0.08 -0.45 5.68
CA ARG A 110 0.53 -1.27 6.73
C ARG A 110 0.67 -2.74 6.30
N ALA A 111 -0.32 -3.29 5.59
CA ALA A 111 -0.26 -4.63 5.04
C ALA A 111 0.90 -4.78 4.04
N MET A 112 1.09 -3.80 3.17
CA MET A 112 2.21 -3.73 2.23
C MET A 112 3.56 -3.72 2.97
N GLU A 113 3.71 -2.88 3.99
CA GLU A 113 4.94 -2.79 4.78
C GLU A 113 5.24 -4.08 5.55
N SER A 114 4.21 -4.74 6.07
CA SER A 114 4.32 -6.01 6.80
C SER A 114 4.76 -7.14 5.87
N SER A 115 4.15 -7.25 4.69
CA SER A 115 4.50 -8.24 3.67
C SER A 115 5.97 -8.11 3.22
N ALA A 116 6.43 -6.87 3.03
CA ALA A 116 7.82 -6.59 2.67
C ALA A 116 8.82 -7.04 3.74
N ARG A 117 8.50 -6.85 5.03
CA ARG A 117 9.34 -7.28 6.16
C ARG A 117 9.40 -8.79 6.32
N LEU A 118 8.26 -9.47 6.20
CA LEU A 118 8.19 -10.94 6.29
C LEU A 118 9.07 -11.59 5.21
N THR A 119 9.01 -11.06 4.00
CA THR A 119 9.83 -11.55 2.88
C THR A 119 11.34 -11.36 3.13
N GLU A 120 11.76 -10.24 3.71
CA GLU A 120 13.18 -10.06 4.09
C GLU A 120 13.61 -10.94 5.27
N GLY A 121 12.74 -11.15 6.26
CA GLY A 121 13.00 -12.06 7.38
C GLY A 121 13.21 -13.49 6.90
N GLN A 122 12.40 -13.94 5.94
CA GLN A 122 12.57 -15.23 5.27
C GLN A 122 13.89 -15.30 4.49
N ARG A 123 14.31 -14.22 3.80
CA ARG A 123 15.61 -14.14 3.10
C ARG A 123 16.83 -14.28 4.01
N LYS A 124 16.75 -13.82 5.27
CA LYS A 124 17.90 -13.87 6.21
C LYS A 124 18.02 -15.19 6.95
N ASN A 125 16.96 -16.00 6.98
CA ASN A 125 16.90 -17.29 7.66
C ASN A 125 17.05 -18.49 6.70
N SER A 126 17.43 -18.26 5.43
CA SER A 126 17.69 -19.29 4.42
C SER A 126 19.18 -19.49 4.16
#